data_AF-A0A9D2ZVD2-F1
#
_entry.id   AF-A0A9D2ZVD2-F1
#
_cell.length_a   1.000
_cell.length_b   1.000
_cell.length_c   1.000
_cell.angle_alpha   90.00
_cell.angle_beta   90.00
_cell.angle_gamma   90.00
#
_symmetry.space_group_name_H-M   'P 1'
#
loop_
_entity.id
_entity.type
_entity.pdbx_description
1 polymer ?
#
loop_
_entity_poly.entity_id
_entity_poly.type
_entity_poly.pdbx_seq_one_letter_code
_entity_poly.pdbx_strand_id
1 'polypeptide(L)'
;MIKRAIITAAIITAAAGISAADRKDDAPRQAYIFGVGISMTDSTAFFTDIQTVDSLYLNKEGFVDHESEYSLQLKLYLSNRLNMHDKTCAVFYDSDAKDLQKEYDKVTSKLKSSGYKDFVTIGKDDFTFTLYRPSGE
;
A
#
# COMPACT_ATOMS: atom_id res chain seq x y z
N MET A 1 13.07 -14.28 -18.12
CA MET A 1 11.71 -13.78 -17.78
C MET A 1 11.19 -14.32 -16.44
N ILE A 2 11.26 -15.63 -16.15
CA ILE A 2 10.68 -16.25 -14.94
C ILE A 2 11.24 -15.71 -13.61
N LYS A 3 12.55 -15.41 -13.53
CA LYS A 3 13.18 -14.87 -12.30
C LYS A 3 12.64 -13.50 -11.87
N ARG A 4 12.28 -12.62 -12.82
CA ARG A 4 11.74 -11.28 -12.52
C ARG A 4 10.31 -11.36 -12.00
N ALA A 5 9.48 -12.24 -12.57
CA ALA A 5 8.11 -12.48 -12.13
C ALA A 5 8.02 -12.95 -10.67
N ILE A 6 8.87 -13.91 -10.28
CA ILE A 6 8.91 -14.45 -8.92
C ILE A 6 9.37 -13.38 -7.91
N ILE A 7 10.38 -12.58 -8.26
CA ILE A 7 10.91 -11.52 -7.38
C ILE A 7 9.88 -10.38 -7.23
N THR A 8 9.21 -9.96 -8.30
CA THR A 8 8.17 -8.91 -8.24
C THR A 8 6.95 -9.36 -7.43
N ALA A 9 6.47 -10.60 -7.61
CA ALA A 9 5.39 -11.15 -6.80
C ALA A 9 5.76 -11.22 -5.30
N ALA A 10 7.01 -11.57 -4.97
CA ALA A 10 7.52 -11.62 -3.60
C ALA A 10 7.66 -10.23 -2.93
N ILE A 11 7.90 -9.15 -3.70
CA ILE A 11 7.94 -7.78 -3.17
C ILE A 11 6.54 -7.27 -2.82
N ILE A 12 5.52 -7.69 -3.58
CA ILE A 12 4.12 -7.35 -3.36
C ILE A 12 3.51 -8.18 -2.20
N THR A 13 4.20 -9.21 -1.68
CA THR A 13 3.64 -10.10 -0.62
C THR A 13 3.60 -9.49 0.79
N ALA A 14 3.76 -8.19 0.99
CA ALA A 14 3.85 -7.65 2.35
C ALA A 14 2.47 -7.29 2.93
N ALA A 15 1.71 -8.31 3.33
CA ALA A 15 0.83 -8.18 4.48
C ALA A 15 1.71 -7.99 5.72
N ALA A 16 2.02 -6.74 6.06
CA ALA A 16 2.85 -6.42 7.22
C ALA A 16 2.09 -5.52 8.20
N GLY A 17 0.97 -6.00 8.73
CA GLY A 17 0.52 -5.62 10.06
C GLY A 17 1.16 -6.55 11.08
N ILE A 18 2.38 -6.25 11.55
CA ILE A 18 2.90 -6.90 12.76
C ILE A 18 3.51 -5.87 13.68
N SER A 19 2.76 -5.54 14.71
CA SER A 19 3.29 -4.88 15.89
C SER A 19 2.81 -5.67 17.10
N ALA A 20 3.53 -6.76 17.38
CA ALA A 20 3.40 -7.55 18.59
C ALA A 20 4.01 -6.77 19.75
N ALA A 21 3.27 -5.80 20.27
CA ALA A 21 3.56 -5.13 21.53
C ALA A 21 2.32 -5.24 22.40
N ASP A 22 2.23 -6.28 23.25
CA ASP A 22 1.19 -6.51 24.28
C ASP A 22 0.02 -5.49 24.28
N ARG A 23 -0.92 -5.61 23.34
CA ARG A 23 -1.95 -4.59 23.10
C ARG A 23 -3.18 -4.85 23.97
N LYS A 24 -3.14 -4.41 25.23
CA LYS A 24 -4.34 -4.20 26.04
C LYS A 24 -5.05 -2.93 25.56
N ASP A 25 -5.95 -3.04 24.59
CA ASP A 25 -7.19 -2.23 24.48
C ASP A 25 -7.90 -2.42 23.12
N ASP A 26 -9.21 -2.65 23.20
CA ASP A 26 -10.19 -2.88 22.12
C ASP A 26 -10.59 -1.61 21.33
N ALA A 27 -9.82 -0.52 21.41
CA ALA A 27 -10.22 0.74 20.80
C ALA A 27 -9.81 0.84 19.31
N PRO A 28 -10.70 1.31 18.42
CA PRO A 28 -10.34 1.66 17.06
C PRO A 28 -9.24 2.73 17.04
N ARG A 29 -8.14 2.47 16.33
CA ARG A 29 -7.01 3.40 16.21
C ARG A 29 -6.93 3.94 14.79
N GLN A 30 -6.63 5.24 14.67
CA GLN A 30 -6.24 5.87 13.41
C GLN A 30 -5.04 5.10 12.84
N ALA A 31 -5.06 4.85 11.53
CA ALA A 31 -3.96 4.24 10.81
C ALA A 31 -3.54 5.11 9.62
N TYR A 32 -2.28 4.93 9.27
CA TYR A 32 -1.66 5.55 8.11
C TYR A 32 -1.58 4.50 7.01
N ILE A 33 -1.64 4.94 5.75
CA ILE A 33 -1.59 4.07 4.58
C ILE A 33 -0.76 4.71 3.46
N PHE A 34 -0.02 3.90 2.71
CA PHE A 34 0.44 4.26 1.37
C PHE A 34 0.22 3.11 0.42
N GLY A 35 0.14 3.40 -0.88
CA GLY A 35 0.07 2.40 -1.92
C GLY A 35 1.25 2.45 -2.87
N VAL A 36 1.55 1.31 -3.49
CA VAL A 36 2.55 1.17 -4.55
C VAL A 36 1.94 0.52 -5.78
N GLY A 37 2.22 1.06 -6.96
CA GLY A 37 1.84 0.51 -8.25
C GLY A 37 3.08 0.26 -9.12
N ILE A 38 3.27 -1.00 -9.53
CA ILE A 38 4.44 -1.41 -10.33
C ILE A 38 4.03 -2.30 -11.50
N SER A 39 4.85 -2.37 -12.55
CA SER A 39 4.64 -3.30 -13.67
C SER A 39 5.90 -4.12 -13.92
N MET A 40 5.72 -5.33 -14.48
CA MET A 40 6.85 -6.20 -14.83
C MET A 40 7.60 -5.73 -16.08
N THR A 41 6.99 -4.88 -16.90
CA THR A 41 7.54 -4.41 -18.17
C THR A 41 8.10 -2.99 -18.10
N ASP A 42 7.85 -2.29 -17.00
CA ASP A 42 8.23 -0.90 -16.76
C ASP A 42 9.07 -0.83 -15.47
N SER A 43 10.16 -0.06 -15.49
CA SER A 43 11.02 0.14 -14.32
C SER A 43 10.60 1.32 -13.44
N THR A 44 9.40 1.86 -13.65
CA THR A 44 8.81 2.94 -12.87
C THR A 44 7.92 2.37 -11.77
N ALA A 45 8.19 2.78 -10.53
CA ALA A 45 7.33 2.52 -9.38
C ALA A 45 6.57 3.78 -8.99
N PHE A 46 5.25 3.66 -8.87
CA PHE A 46 4.36 4.73 -8.44
C PHE A 46 4.03 4.53 -6.96
N PHE A 47 4.25 5.55 -6.14
CA PHE A 47 3.94 5.56 -4.72
C PHE A 47 2.91 6.63 -4.44
N THR A 48 1.93 6.38 -3.59
CA THR A 48 1.14 7.48 -3.01
C THR A 48 1.94 8.16 -1.91
N ASP A 49 1.59 9.39 -1.57
CA ASP A 49 1.91 9.94 -0.25
C ASP A 49 1.44 8.98 0.86
N ILE A 50 2.09 9.03 2.03
CA ILE A 50 1.54 8.45 3.26
C ILE A 50 0.36 9.31 3.70
N GLN A 51 -0.80 8.69 3.78
CA GLN A 51 -2.06 9.34 4.08
C GLN A 51 -2.61 8.84 5.41
N THR A 52 -3.26 9.75 6.13
CA THR A 52 -4.16 9.38 7.22
C THR A 52 -5.52 9.10 6.62
N VAL A 53 -6.09 7.92 6.86
CA VAL A 53 -7.49 7.64 6.53
C VAL A 53 -8.26 7.65 7.83
N ASP A 54 -9.08 8.69 8.00
CA ASP A 54 -10.00 8.77 9.11
C ASP A 54 -10.90 7.51 9.06
N SER A 55 -10.72 6.62 10.03
CA SER A 55 -11.40 5.32 10.16
C SER A 55 -10.82 4.10 9.41
N LEU A 56 -9.55 4.08 9.00
CA LEU A 56 -8.89 2.79 8.72
C LEU A 56 -8.80 2.00 10.03
N TYR A 57 -9.83 1.21 10.33
CA TYR A 57 -9.89 0.41 11.53
C TYR A 57 -9.07 -0.86 11.32
N LEU A 58 -8.08 -1.05 12.19
CA LEU A 58 -7.41 -2.33 12.31
C LEU A 58 -8.32 -3.26 13.12
N ASN A 59 -8.55 -4.46 12.62
CA ASN A 59 -9.23 -5.50 13.38
C ASN A 59 -8.38 -5.92 14.60
N LYS A 60 -8.91 -6.84 15.43
CA LYS A 60 -8.23 -7.28 16.66
C LYS A 60 -6.84 -7.88 16.43
N GLU A 61 -6.58 -8.37 15.23
CA GLU A 61 -5.31 -8.96 14.82
C GLU A 61 -4.36 -7.92 14.19
N GLY A 62 -4.80 -6.67 14.02
CA GLY A 62 -4.01 -5.58 13.46
C GLY A 62 -4.08 -5.46 11.94
N PHE A 63 -5.02 -6.15 11.28
CA PHE A 63 -5.20 -6.07 9.83
C PHE A 63 -6.26 -5.04 9.45
N VAL A 64 -6.07 -4.42 8.28
CA VAL A 64 -7.08 -3.56 7.67
C VAL A 64 -8.18 -4.43 7.09
N ASP A 65 -9.42 -4.16 7.51
CA ASP A 65 -10.59 -4.75 6.86
C ASP A 65 -10.66 -4.28 5.39
N HIS A 66 -10.91 -5.23 4.49
CA HIS A 66 -11.01 -4.97 3.05
C HIS A 66 -9.75 -4.37 2.40
N GLU A 67 -8.55 -4.79 2.81
CA GLU A 67 -7.27 -4.39 2.19
C GLU A 67 -7.27 -4.43 0.64
N SER A 68 -7.94 -5.43 0.06
CA SER A 68 -8.08 -5.58 -1.39
C SER A 68 -8.79 -4.40 -2.06
N GLU A 69 -9.72 -3.74 -1.36
CA GLU A 69 -10.45 -2.58 -1.87
C GLU A 69 -9.57 -1.34 -1.96
N TYR A 70 -8.67 -1.13 -0.99
CA TYR A 70 -7.71 -0.01 -1.06
C TYR A 70 -6.70 -0.21 -2.19
N SER A 71 -6.21 -1.44 -2.38
CA SER A 71 -5.36 -1.76 -3.54
C SER A 71 -6.10 -1.57 -4.88
N LEU A 72 -7.40 -1.89 -4.91
CA LEU A 72 -8.25 -1.66 -6.08
C LEU A 72 -8.47 -0.16 -6.36
N GLN A 73 -8.65 0.67 -5.33
CA GLN A 73 -8.76 2.13 -5.50
C GLN A 73 -7.55 2.70 -6.22
N LEU A 74 -6.34 2.32 -5.79
CA LEU A 74 -5.10 2.75 -6.46
C LEU A 74 -5.01 2.19 -7.89
N LYS A 75 -5.36 0.91 -8.10
CA LYS A 75 -5.39 0.28 -9.43
C LYS A 75 -6.31 1.05 -10.38
N LEU A 76 -7.52 1.40 -9.94
CA LEU A 76 -8.51 2.14 -10.74
C LEU A 76 -8.05 3.57 -11.04
N TYR A 77 -7.40 4.24 -10.09
CA TYR A 77 -6.80 5.55 -10.33
C TYR A 77 -5.74 5.46 -11.45
N LEU A 78 -4.79 4.55 -11.32
CA LEU A 78 -3.73 4.38 -12.32
C LEU A 78 -4.30 3.97 -13.69
N SER A 79 -5.25 3.04 -13.75
CA SER A 79 -5.83 2.58 -15.01
C SER A 79 -6.71 3.63 -15.69
N ASN A 80 -7.61 4.27 -14.92
CA ASN A 80 -8.68 5.09 -15.50
C ASN A 80 -8.27 6.56 -15.64
N ARG A 81 -7.40 7.07 -14.76
CA ARG A 81 -6.97 8.48 -14.76
C ARG A 81 -5.65 8.67 -15.49
N LEU A 82 -4.71 7.73 -15.35
CA LEU A 82 -3.37 7.83 -15.94
C LEU A 82 -3.15 6.89 -17.13
N ASN A 83 -4.15 6.10 -17.53
CA ASN A 83 -4.08 5.13 -18.63
C ASN A 83 -3.00 4.03 -18.43
N MET A 84 -2.72 3.67 -17.18
CA MET A 84 -1.71 2.68 -16.79
C MET A 84 -2.33 1.35 -16.35
N HIS A 85 -2.83 0.57 -17.31
CA HIS A 85 -3.62 -0.65 -17.07
C HIS A 85 -2.80 -1.83 -16.52
N ASP A 86 -1.50 -1.84 -16.76
CA ASP A 86 -0.59 -2.95 -16.49
C ASP A 86 -0.02 -2.97 -15.06
N LYS A 87 -0.40 -1.99 -14.22
CA LYS A 87 0.17 -1.83 -12.87
C LYS A 87 -0.45 -2.79 -11.86
N THR A 88 0.35 -3.63 -11.22
CA THR A 88 -0.06 -4.38 -10.02
C THR A 88 0.08 -3.47 -8.81
N CYS A 89 -0.97 -3.37 -8.00
CA CYS A 89 -1.03 -2.45 -6.87
C CYS A 89 -1.11 -3.20 -5.54
N ALA A 90 -0.48 -2.65 -4.51
CA ALA A 90 -0.61 -3.08 -3.12
C ALA A 90 -0.62 -1.86 -2.21
N VAL A 91 -1.13 -2.05 -0.99
CA VAL A 91 -1.14 -1.04 0.06
C VAL A 91 -0.41 -1.54 1.29
N PHE A 92 0.12 -0.59 2.06
CA PHE A 92 0.85 -0.81 3.30
C PHE A 92 0.27 0.13 4.34
N TYR A 93 0.12 -0.35 5.57
CA TYR A 93 -0.51 0.43 6.63
C TYR A 93 0.12 0.12 7.99
N ASP A 94 0.08 1.13 8.87
CA ASP A 94 0.42 0.97 10.28
C ASP A 94 -0.34 1.99 11.12
N SER A 95 -0.60 1.65 12.38
CA SER A 95 -1.06 2.58 13.41
C SER A 95 -0.03 3.68 13.75
N ASP A 96 1.25 3.46 13.46
CA ASP A 96 2.36 4.37 13.72
C ASP A 96 2.98 4.86 12.40
N ALA A 97 2.94 6.17 12.16
CA ALA A 97 3.46 6.78 10.94
C ALA A 97 4.97 6.57 10.75
N LYS A 98 5.74 6.48 11.84
CA LYS A 98 7.19 6.29 11.78
C LYS A 98 7.52 4.85 11.39
N ASP A 99 6.77 3.88 11.89
CA ASP A 99 6.94 2.48 11.48
C ASP A 99 6.49 2.28 10.02
N LEU A 100 5.42 2.94 9.59
CA LEU A 100 5.02 2.93 8.18
C LEU A 100 6.08 3.58 7.27
N GLN A 101 6.70 4.69 7.71
CA GLN A 101 7.79 5.32 6.97
C GLN A 101 9.00 4.39 6.80
N LYS A 102 9.36 3.61 7.83
CA LYS A 102 10.43 2.60 7.70
C LYS A 102 10.05 1.54 6.67
N GLU A 103 8.77 1.14 6.62
CA GLU A 103 8.31 0.16 5.63
C GLU A 103 8.34 0.74 4.21
N TYR A 104 7.95 2.00 4.03
CA TYR A 104 8.11 2.74 2.78
C TYR A 104 9.57 2.70 2.28
N ASP A 105 10.53 3.00 3.18
CA ASP A 105 11.96 3.00 2.86
C ASP A 105 12.47 1.60 2.48
N LYS A 106 11.98 0.55 3.16
CA LYS A 106 12.29 -0.85 2.84
C LYS A 106 11.75 -1.25 1.47
N VAL A 107 10.49 -0.94 1.17
CA VAL A 107 9.86 -1.24 -0.13
C VAL A 107 10.64 -0.54 -1.25
N THR A 108 10.95 0.75 -1.06
CA THR A 108 11.78 1.52 -1.99
C THR A 108 13.14 0.85 -2.21
N SER A 109 13.83 0.42 -1.15
CA SER A 109 15.14 -0.22 -1.24
C SER A 109 15.08 -1.59 -1.95
N LYS A 110 14.03 -2.38 -1.69
CA LYS A 110 13.78 -3.66 -2.37
C LYS A 110 13.52 -3.48 -3.86
N LEU A 111 12.71 -2.48 -4.24
CA LEU A 111 12.44 -2.17 -5.65
C LEU A 111 13.69 -1.69 -6.38
N LYS A 112 14.50 -0.81 -5.77
CA LYS A 112 15.81 -0.38 -6.32
C LYS A 112 16.72 -1.57 -6.59
N SER A 113 16.86 -2.45 -5.60
CA SER A 113 17.69 -3.66 -5.70
C SER A 113 17.16 -4.64 -6.76
N SER A 114 15.87 -4.56 -7.10
CA SER A 114 15.21 -5.38 -8.11
C SER A 114 15.23 -4.78 -9.51
N GLY A 115 15.83 -3.59 -9.68
CA GLY A 115 16.05 -2.94 -10.97
C GLY A 115 14.99 -1.93 -11.38
N TYR A 116 14.11 -1.50 -10.47
CA TYR A 116 13.30 -0.29 -10.68
C TYR A 116 14.20 0.94 -10.59
N LYS A 117 14.04 1.85 -11.54
CA LYS A 117 14.94 3.00 -11.75
C LYS A 117 14.27 4.31 -11.38
N ASP A 118 12.97 4.40 -11.65
CA ASP A 118 12.19 5.62 -11.50
C ASP A 118 11.16 5.44 -10.40
N PHE A 119 11.01 6.47 -9.56
CA PHE A 119 10.11 6.48 -8.41
C PHE A 119 9.28 7.75 -8.50
N VAL A 120 7.98 7.58 -8.76
CA VAL A 120 7.04 8.68 -8.93
C VAL A 120 6.12 8.73 -7.73
N THR A 121 6.04 9.89 -7.08
CA THR A 121 5.10 10.13 -6.00
C THR A 121 3.80 10.70 -6.57
N ILE A 122 2.67 10.10 -6.19
CA ILE A 122 1.30 10.57 -6.43
C ILE A 122 0.91 11.34 -5.16
N GLY A 123 0.81 12.66 -5.31
CA GLY A 123 0.50 13.53 -4.19
C GLY A 123 -0.93 13.35 -3.68
N LYS A 124 -1.16 13.72 -2.42
CA LYS A 124 -2.50 13.70 -1.81
C LYS A 124 -3.56 14.49 -2.60
N ASP A 125 -3.14 15.54 -3.31
CA ASP A 125 -4.02 16.40 -4.13
C ASP A 125 -4.50 15.68 -5.40
N ASP A 126 -3.76 14.66 -5.84
CA ASP A 126 -4.08 13.85 -7.03
C ASP A 126 -4.89 12.59 -6.66
N PHE A 127 -4.55 11.96 -5.54
CA PHE A 127 -5.16 10.72 -5.08
C PHE A 127 -5.25 10.66 -3.56
N THR A 128 -6.44 10.36 -3.05
CA THR A 128 -6.68 10.08 -1.63
C THR A 128 -7.46 8.78 -1.48
N PHE A 129 -7.03 7.92 -0.55
CA PHE A 129 -7.78 6.70 -0.21
C PHE A 129 -9.10 7.06 0.46
N THR A 130 -10.18 6.46 0.00
CA THR A 130 -11.50 6.59 0.62
C THR A 130 -11.77 5.38 1.49
N LEU A 131 -12.32 5.62 2.69
CA LEU A 131 -12.77 4.54 3.56
C LEU A 131 -13.76 3.64 2.82
N TYR A 132 -13.47 2.35 2.75
CA TYR A 132 -14.42 1.37 2.28
C TYR A 132 -15.31 0.93 3.44
N ARG A 133 -16.62 1.19 3.33
CA ARG A 133 -17.64 0.63 4.21
C ARG A 133 -18.49 -0.33 3.38
N PRO A 134 -18.49 -1.64 3.65
CA PRO A 134 -19.44 -2.53 3.00
C PRO A 134 -20.86 -2.07 3.34
N SER A 135 -21.72 -1.95 2.33
CA SER A 135 -23.11 -1.56 2.53
C SER A 135 -23.84 -2.63 3.35
N GLY A 136 -24.10 -2.37 4.63
CA GLY A 136 -24.84 -3.30 5.51
C GLY A 136 -24.53 -3.28 7.01
N GLU A 137 -23.60 -2.43 7.48
CA GLU A 137 -23.36 -2.18 8.92
C GLU A 137 -23.89 -0.81 9.38
#